data_AF-A0A5J6N284-F1
#
_entry.id   AF-A0A5J6N284-F1
#
_cell.length_a   1.000
_cell.length_b   1.000
_cell.length_c   1.000
_cell.angle_alpha   90.00
_cell.angle_beta   90.00
_cell.angle_gamma   90.00
#
_symmetry.space_group_name_H-M   'P 1'
#
loop_
_entity.id
_entity.type
_entity.pdbx_description
1 polymer ?
#
loop_
_entity_poly.entity_id
_entity_poly.type
_entity_poly.pdbx_seq_one_letter_code
_entity_poly.pdbx_strand_id
1 'polypeptide(L)'
;MAESPEPDGERRQVLATIGYEGVSTERFLAALQAAGVTAVLDIREVPWSRRTDFAKSRLGQALAERGIAYLHRKALGTPKPGREAAKAGDRESFEKILGEQLDSAEGQEALAEAAALARQGGLCLLCYEHDPAQCHRSEVAVRLAALAPLAIRHLDPLAGPDQRS
;
A
#
# COMPACT_ATOMS: atom_id res chain seq x y z
N MET A 1 9.97 35.87 -14.74
CA MET A 1 9.52 35.87 -13.34
C MET A 1 9.48 34.40 -12.93
N ALA A 2 10.49 33.96 -12.19
CA ALA A 2 10.60 32.58 -11.74
C ALA A 2 9.74 32.45 -10.48
N GLU A 3 8.61 31.75 -10.58
CA GLU A 3 7.80 31.36 -9.43
C GLU A 3 8.67 30.49 -8.53
N SER A 4 9.11 31.08 -7.43
CA SER A 4 9.77 30.37 -6.34
C SER A 4 8.68 29.59 -5.60
N PRO A 5 8.73 28.26 -5.51
CA PRO A 5 7.81 27.55 -4.62
C PRO A 5 8.17 27.94 -3.18
N GLU A 6 7.20 28.56 -2.51
CA GLU A 6 7.25 28.85 -1.08
C GLU A 6 7.47 27.54 -0.29
N PRO A 7 8.10 27.57 0.90
CA PRO A 7 8.23 26.38 1.72
C PRO A 7 6.85 25.99 2.25
N ASP A 8 6.20 25.07 1.55
CA ASP A 8 4.96 24.40 1.94
C ASP A 8 5.03 24.01 3.42
N GLY A 9 4.28 24.72 4.27
CA GLY A 9 4.08 24.35 5.66
C GLY A 9 3.60 22.90 5.72
N GLU A 10 4.40 22.04 6.35
CA GLU A 10 4.30 20.58 6.47
C GLU A 10 2.91 19.98 6.16
N ARG A 11 2.52 19.92 4.87
CA ARG A 11 1.22 19.36 4.46
C ARG A 11 1.29 17.85 4.62
N ARG A 12 0.59 17.34 5.63
CA ARG A 12 0.49 15.90 5.88
C ARG A 12 -0.19 15.23 4.69
N GLN A 13 0.57 14.48 3.90
CA GLN A 13 0.06 13.77 2.72
C GLN A 13 -0.72 12.54 3.16
N VAL A 14 -1.75 12.17 2.38
CA VAL A 14 -2.54 10.96 2.69
C VAL A 14 -1.85 9.75 2.09
N LEU A 15 -1.52 8.77 2.95
CA LEU A 15 -1.11 7.43 2.54
C LEU A 15 -2.33 6.52 2.63
N ALA A 16 -2.89 6.17 1.48
CA ALA A 16 -3.99 5.22 1.43
C ALA A 16 -3.49 3.78 1.60
N THR A 17 -4.32 2.87 2.10
CA THR A 17 -4.05 1.43 2.03
C THR A 17 -5.30 0.71 1.59
N ILE A 18 -5.18 -0.34 0.79
CA ILE A 18 -6.32 -1.12 0.30
C ILE A 18 -6.01 -2.62 0.30
N GLY A 19 -7.05 -3.41 0.57
CA GLY A 19 -7.05 -4.87 0.44
C GLY A 19 -8.05 -5.29 -0.64
N TYR A 20 -7.74 -6.35 -1.39
CA TYR A 20 -8.60 -6.80 -2.48
C TYR A 20 -9.24 -8.18 -2.25
N GLU A 21 -9.02 -8.80 -1.09
CA GLU A 21 -9.72 -10.02 -0.68
C GLU A 21 -11.24 -9.82 -0.71
N GLY A 22 -11.96 -10.71 -1.40
CA GLY A 22 -13.43 -10.62 -1.57
C GLY A 22 -13.94 -9.51 -2.50
N VAL A 23 -13.08 -8.66 -3.07
CA VAL A 23 -13.47 -7.43 -3.79
C VAL A 23 -13.41 -7.62 -5.31
N SER A 24 -14.39 -7.11 -6.07
CA SER A 24 -14.30 -7.09 -7.54
C SER A 24 -13.32 -6.02 -8.02
N THR A 25 -12.65 -6.24 -9.16
CA THR A 25 -11.71 -5.27 -9.73
C THR A 25 -12.35 -3.90 -9.95
N GLU A 26 -13.63 -3.86 -10.37
CA GLU A 26 -14.37 -2.60 -10.53
C GLU A 26 -14.52 -1.83 -9.22
N ARG A 27 -14.92 -2.50 -8.13
CA ARG A 27 -15.04 -1.86 -6.80
C ARG A 27 -13.69 -1.38 -6.28
N PHE A 28 -12.66 -2.20 -6.49
CA PHE A 28 -11.29 -1.85 -6.15
C PHE A 28 -10.85 -0.56 -6.86
N LEU A 29 -11.02 -0.48 -8.19
CA LEU A 29 -10.64 0.69 -8.97
C LEU A 29 -11.49 1.92 -8.61
N ALA A 30 -12.80 1.74 -8.38
CA ALA A 30 -13.68 2.83 -7.97
C ALA A 30 -13.27 3.43 -6.61
N ALA A 31 -12.90 2.58 -5.64
CA ALA A 31 -12.41 3.02 -4.34
C ALA A 31 -11.11 3.84 -4.46
N LEU A 32 -10.17 3.42 -5.32
CA LEU A 32 -8.94 4.17 -5.57
C LEU A 32 -9.20 5.54 -6.21
N GLN A 33 -10.09 5.60 -7.19
CA GLN A 33 -10.46 6.86 -7.85
C GLN A 33 -11.18 7.82 -6.91
N ALA A 34 -12.16 7.33 -6.13
CA ALA A 34 -12.86 8.13 -5.14
C ALA A 34 -11.93 8.68 -4.05
N ALA A 35 -10.86 7.95 -3.75
CA ALA A 35 -9.82 8.35 -2.81
C ALA A 35 -8.79 9.33 -3.38
N GLY A 36 -8.79 9.59 -4.71
CA GLY A 36 -7.79 10.42 -5.37
C GLY A 36 -6.40 9.79 -5.44
N VAL A 37 -6.34 8.45 -5.51
CA VAL A 37 -5.06 7.72 -5.62
C VAL A 37 -4.48 7.91 -7.02
N THR A 38 -3.21 8.28 -7.08
CA THR A 38 -2.44 8.47 -8.32
C THR A 38 -1.38 7.39 -8.51
N ALA A 39 -0.97 6.71 -7.43
CA ALA A 39 -0.02 5.60 -7.50
C ALA A 39 -0.40 4.48 -6.52
N VAL A 40 -0.32 3.24 -6.98
CA VAL A 40 -0.49 2.03 -6.16
C VAL A 40 0.86 1.35 -6.00
N LEU A 41 1.29 1.20 -4.76
CA LEU A 41 2.46 0.45 -4.36
C LEU A 41 2.06 -0.94 -3.86
N ASP A 42 2.31 -1.92 -4.70
CA ASP A 42 2.18 -3.32 -4.38
C ASP A 42 3.33 -3.77 -3.48
N ILE A 43 2.99 -4.07 -2.23
CA ILE A 43 3.93 -4.56 -1.22
C ILE A 43 3.87 -6.08 -1.07
N ARG A 44 3.18 -6.81 -1.97
CA ARG A 44 3.19 -8.28 -1.92
C ARG A 44 4.58 -8.80 -2.32
N GLU A 45 5.19 -9.68 -1.52
CA GLU A 45 6.45 -10.35 -1.94
C GLU A 45 6.23 -11.10 -3.27
N VAL A 46 5.12 -11.83 -3.36
CA VAL A 46 4.72 -12.56 -4.56
C VAL A 46 3.36 -12.04 -5.05
N PRO A 47 3.30 -11.23 -6.13
CA PRO A 47 2.06 -10.73 -6.69
C PRO A 47 1.35 -11.80 -7.55
N TRP A 48 1.39 -13.06 -7.10
CA TRP A 48 0.70 -14.16 -7.75
C TRP A 48 -0.68 -14.29 -7.13
N SER A 49 -1.71 -13.97 -7.91
CA SER A 49 -3.10 -14.09 -7.51
C SER A 49 -3.74 -15.23 -8.29
N ARG A 50 -4.48 -16.10 -7.60
CA ARG A 50 -5.38 -17.08 -8.24
C ARG A 50 -6.52 -16.40 -9.01
N ARG A 51 -6.80 -15.13 -8.70
CA ARG A 51 -7.73 -14.28 -9.46
C ARG A 51 -6.96 -13.58 -10.56
N THR A 52 -7.23 -13.98 -11.79
CA THR A 52 -6.61 -13.47 -13.02
C THR A 52 -6.70 -11.95 -13.14
N ASP A 53 -7.76 -11.34 -12.60
CA ASP A 53 -7.98 -9.89 -12.66
C ASP A 53 -7.06 -9.07 -11.75
N PHE A 54 -6.45 -9.71 -10.74
CA PHE A 54 -5.43 -9.11 -9.87
C PHE A 54 -4.01 -9.62 -10.17
N ALA A 55 -3.84 -10.31 -11.30
CA ALA A 55 -2.51 -10.62 -11.81
C ALA A 55 -1.82 -9.33 -12.24
N LYS A 56 -0.52 -9.24 -11.95
CA LYS A 56 0.34 -8.05 -12.18
C LYS A 56 0.05 -7.33 -13.49
N SER A 57 -0.01 -8.06 -14.60
CA SER A 57 -0.21 -7.48 -15.94
C SER A 57 -1.59 -6.84 -16.12
N ARG A 58 -2.66 -7.53 -15.71
CA ARG A 58 -4.04 -7.02 -15.86
C ARG A 58 -4.33 -5.88 -14.89
N LEU A 59 -3.85 -5.99 -13.66
CA LEU A 59 -3.98 -4.94 -12.66
C LEU A 59 -3.24 -3.68 -13.10
N GLY A 60 -2.01 -3.82 -13.58
CA GLY A 60 -1.22 -2.71 -14.11
C GLY A 60 -1.92 -2.01 -15.27
N GLN A 61 -2.52 -2.76 -16.21
CA GLN A 61 -3.28 -2.19 -17.31
C GLN A 61 -4.51 -1.43 -16.83
N ALA A 62 -5.33 -2.03 -15.96
CA ALA A 62 -6.56 -1.43 -15.48
C ALA A 62 -6.32 -0.15 -14.64
N LEU A 63 -5.19 -0.09 -13.92
CA LEU A 63 -4.73 1.10 -13.22
C LEU A 63 -4.23 2.18 -14.20
N ALA A 64 -3.42 1.80 -15.20
CA ALA A 64 -2.90 2.72 -16.20
C ALA A 64 -4.01 3.38 -17.03
N GLU A 65 -5.07 2.64 -17.38
CA GLU A 65 -6.28 3.18 -18.06
C GLU A 65 -7.00 4.26 -17.24
N ARG A 66 -6.71 4.36 -15.94
CA ARG A 66 -7.27 5.34 -15.01
C ARG A 66 -6.27 6.40 -14.59
N GLY A 67 -5.08 6.42 -15.20
CA GLY A 67 -3.99 7.34 -14.86
C GLY A 67 -3.32 7.01 -13.52
N ILE A 68 -3.49 5.78 -13.01
CA ILE A 68 -2.90 5.35 -11.75
C ILE A 68 -1.62 4.56 -12.04
N ALA A 69 -0.49 5.02 -11.50
CA ALA A 69 0.78 4.31 -11.63
C ALA A 69 0.76 3.02 -10.80
N TYR A 70 1.32 1.93 -11.34
CA TYR A 70 1.48 0.67 -10.61
C TYR A 70 2.97 0.41 -10.36
N LEU A 71 3.33 0.33 -9.07
CA LEU A 71 4.69 0.07 -8.59
C LEU A 71 4.67 -1.20 -7.77
N HIS A 72 5.73 -2.02 -7.87
CA HIS A 72 5.88 -3.22 -7.07
C HIS A 72 7.19 -3.15 -6.30
N ARG A 73 7.13 -3.34 -4.98
CA ARG A 73 8.30 -3.38 -4.09
C ARG A 73 8.21 -4.61 -3.20
N LYS A 74 8.79 -5.71 -3.71
CA LYS A 74 8.90 -6.98 -2.97
C LYS A 74 9.61 -6.85 -1.62
N ALA A 75 10.53 -5.89 -1.50
CA ALA A 75 11.32 -5.66 -0.28
C ALA A 75 10.47 -5.17 0.90
N LEU A 76 9.30 -4.57 0.62
CA LEU A 76 8.32 -4.19 1.64
C LEU A 76 7.32 -5.31 1.97
N GLY A 77 7.46 -6.46 1.34
CA GLY A 77 6.56 -7.59 1.52
C GLY A 77 7.02 -8.56 2.58
N THR A 78 6.05 -9.26 3.18
CA THR A 78 6.35 -10.32 4.14
C THR A 78 6.96 -11.52 3.44
N PRO A 79 8.14 -12.00 3.89
CA PRO A 79 8.75 -13.16 3.29
C PRO A 79 8.00 -14.46 3.58
N LYS A 80 8.28 -15.52 2.82
CA LYS A 80 7.57 -16.81 2.94
C LYS A 80 7.45 -17.31 4.39
N PRO A 81 8.51 -17.32 5.22
CA PRO A 81 8.40 -17.73 6.62
C PRO A 81 7.42 -16.88 7.43
N GLY A 82 7.42 -15.55 7.22
CA GLY A 82 6.48 -14.65 7.89
C GLY A 82 5.03 -14.88 7.44
N ARG A 83 4.80 -15.17 6.16
CA ARG A 83 3.45 -15.53 5.67
C ARG A 83 2.93 -16.82 6.29
N GLU A 84 3.79 -17.82 6.47
CA GLU A 84 3.40 -19.08 7.11
C GLU A 84 3.12 -18.86 8.60
N ALA A 85 3.90 -18.02 9.29
CA ALA A 85 3.62 -17.61 10.66
C ALA A 85 2.27 -16.89 10.80
N ALA A 86 1.97 -15.94 9.91
CA ALA A 86 0.68 -15.26 9.88
C ALA A 86 -0.50 -16.24 9.70
N LYS A 87 -0.38 -17.21 8.78
CA LYS A 87 -1.41 -18.25 8.59
C LYS A 87 -1.56 -19.19 9.79
N ALA A 88 -0.47 -19.44 10.51
CA ALA A 88 -0.47 -20.25 11.71
C ALA A 88 -1.02 -19.49 12.94
N GLY A 89 -1.32 -18.19 12.81
CA GLY A 89 -1.70 -17.32 13.92
C GLY A 89 -0.53 -16.97 14.84
N ASP A 90 0.70 -17.27 14.44
CA ASP A 90 1.92 -16.94 15.18
C ASP A 90 2.34 -15.50 14.87
N ARG A 91 1.70 -14.58 15.60
CA ARG A 91 1.89 -13.14 15.38
C ARG A 91 3.29 -12.67 15.76
N GLU A 92 3.88 -13.26 16.80
CA GLU A 92 5.23 -12.88 17.26
C GLU A 92 6.28 -13.20 16.19
N SER A 93 6.26 -14.42 15.65
CA SER A 93 7.17 -14.79 14.56
C SER A 93 6.91 -13.95 13.31
N PHE A 94 5.65 -13.67 12.98
CA PHE A 94 5.30 -12.82 11.85
C PHE A 94 5.87 -11.39 11.99
N GLU A 95 5.65 -10.74 13.14
CA GLU A 95 6.13 -9.38 13.42
C GLU A 95 7.66 -9.32 13.38
N LYS A 96 8.33 -10.32 13.99
CA LYS A 96 9.79 -10.40 13.98
C LYS A 96 10.34 -10.53 12.56
N ILE A 97 9.84 -11.48 11.79
CA ILE A 97 10.32 -11.75 10.43
C ILE A 97 10.04 -10.55 9.49
N LEU A 98 8.87 -9.93 9.63
CA LEU A 98 8.55 -8.72 8.88
C LEU A 98 9.47 -7.56 9.29
N GLY A 99 9.71 -7.37 10.57
CA GLY A 99 10.64 -6.37 11.10
C GLY A 99 12.04 -6.56 10.53
N GLU A 100 12.60 -7.77 10.61
CA GLU A 100 13.91 -8.11 10.06
C GLU A 100 14.01 -7.80 8.55
N GLN A 101 12.94 -8.07 7.80
CA GLN A 101 12.88 -7.74 6.38
C GLN A 101 12.85 -6.23 6.13
N LEU A 102 12.05 -5.47 6.90
CA LEU A 102 11.95 -4.02 6.76
C LEU A 102 13.21 -3.30 7.26
N ASP A 103 13.92 -3.86 8.24
CA ASP A 103 15.18 -3.37 8.78
C ASP A 103 16.40 -3.77 7.93
N SER A 104 16.23 -4.65 6.94
CA SER A 104 17.26 -4.97 5.96
C SER A 104 17.60 -3.76 5.07
N ALA A 105 18.78 -3.75 4.47
CA ALA A 105 19.21 -2.67 3.57
C ALA A 105 18.22 -2.46 2.40
N GLU A 106 17.74 -3.55 1.80
CA GLU A 106 16.73 -3.50 0.72
C GLU A 106 15.38 -2.98 1.22
N GLY A 107 14.98 -3.34 2.45
CA GLY A 107 13.75 -2.86 3.09
C GLY A 107 13.80 -1.36 3.38
N GLN A 108 14.91 -0.87 3.94
CA GLN A 108 15.13 0.54 4.22
C GLN A 108 15.18 1.39 2.94
N GLU A 109 15.85 0.92 1.89
CA GLU A 109 15.87 1.60 0.59
C GLU A 109 14.45 1.71 0.01
N ALA A 110 13.70 0.60 0.01
CA ALA A 110 12.32 0.60 -0.49
C ALA A 110 11.37 1.48 0.36
N LEU A 111 11.58 1.55 1.69
CA LEU A 111 10.84 2.45 2.57
C LEU A 111 11.14 3.91 2.25
N ALA A 112 12.41 4.25 2.00
CA ALA A 112 12.82 5.61 1.62
C ALA A 112 12.21 6.03 0.28
N GLU A 113 12.25 5.15 -0.73
CA GLU A 113 11.58 5.38 -2.02
C GLU A 113 10.06 5.58 -1.85
N ALA A 114 9.42 4.70 -1.08
CA ALA A 114 7.99 4.78 -0.83
C ALA A 114 7.60 6.05 -0.06
N ALA A 115 8.42 6.49 0.89
CA ALA A 115 8.22 7.75 1.61
C ALA A 115 8.36 8.96 0.67
N ALA A 116 9.35 8.95 -0.24
CA ALA A 116 9.52 9.99 -1.25
C ALA A 116 8.31 10.06 -2.22
N LEU A 117 7.76 8.92 -2.61
CA LEU A 117 6.52 8.85 -3.40
C LEU A 117 5.30 9.34 -2.59
N ALA A 118 5.19 8.93 -1.32
CA ALA A 118 4.09 9.35 -0.46
C ALA A 118 4.06 10.86 -0.25
N ARG A 119 5.24 11.51 -0.20
CA ARG A 119 5.38 12.98 -0.13
C ARG A 119 4.83 13.71 -1.36
N GLN A 120 4.76 13.05 -2.52
CA GLN A 120 4.15 13.62 -3.74
C GLN A 120 2.61 13.58 -3.68
N GLY A 121 2.04 12.81 -2.74
CA GLY A 121 0.60 12.65 -2.56
C GLY A 121 -0.02 11.57 -3.45
N GLY A 122 -1.14 11.00 -2.99
CA GLY A 122 -1.92 10.02 -3.75
C GLY A 122 -1.34 8.61 -3.81
N LEU A 123 -0.41 8.25 -2.90
CA LEU A 123 0.12 6.89 -2.79
C LEU A 123 -0.85 5.96 -2.05
N CYS A 124 -1.06 4.76 -2.57
CA CYS A 124 -1.85 3.71 -1.95
C CYS A 124 -1.06 2.40 -1.81
N LEU A 125 -0.96 1.86 -0.61
CA LEU A 125 -0.37 0.54 -0.36
C LEU A 125 -1.38 -0.56 -0.68
N LEU A 126 -0.96 -1.57 -1.44
CA LEU A 126 -1.78 -2.73 -1.82
C LEU A 126 -1.32 -4.00 -1.11
N CYS A 127 -2.21 -4.62 -0.34
CA CYS A 127 -2.05 -5.96 0.26
C CYS A 127 -3.16 -6.90 -0.22
N TYR A 128 -3.00 -8.20 0.02
CA TYR A 128 -4.05 -9.19 -0.23
C TYR A 128 -5.21 -9.07 0.76
N GLU A 129 -4.93 -9.22 2.06
CA GLU A 129 -5.98 -9.30 3.09
C GLU A 129 -6.86 -8.06 3.15
N HIS A 130 -8.16 -8.27 3.39
CA HIS A 130 -9.12 -7.19 3.59
C HIS A 130 -8.92 -6.49 4.94
N ASP A 131 -8.59 -7.22 6.00
CA ASP A 131 -8.40 -6.66 7.35
C ASP A 131 -6.99 -6.07 7.56
N PRO A 132 -6.86 -4.75 7.83
CA PRO A 132 -5.56 -4.13 8.14
C PRO A 132 -4.97 -4.61 9.48
N ALA A 133 -5.78 -5.09 10.42
CA ALA A 133 -5.31 -5.59 11.71
C ALA A 133 -4.60 -6.94 11.62
N GLN A 134 -4.76 -7.65 10.49
CA GLN A 134 -4.12 -8.94 10.23
C GLN A 134 -3.05 -8.88 9.13
N CYS A 135 -2.88 -7.75 8.44
CA CYS A 135 -1.89 -7.59 7.37
C CYS A 135 -0.69 -6.72 7.76
N HIS A 136 0.48 -7.09 7.22
CA HIS A 136 1.75 -6.36 7.26
C HIS A 136 1.70 -4.91 6.76
N ARG A 137 0.67 -4.54 6.00
CA ARG A 137 0.52 -3.18 5.45
C ARG A 137 0.41 -2.11 6.52
N SER A 138 -0.09 -2.46 7.71
CA SER A 138 -0.19 -1.53 8.83
C SER A 138 1.19 -1.22 9.40
N GLU A 139 2.05 -2.22 9.56
CA GLU A 139 3.45 -2.03 9.97
C GLU A 139 4.22 -1.19 8.94
N VAL A 140 4.08 -1.50 7.64
CA VAL A 140 4.70 -0.69 6.57
C VAL A 140 4.18 0.76 6.59
N ALA A 141 2.88 0.96 6.77
CA ALA A 141 2.30 2.30 6.84
C ALA A 141 2.80 3.09 8.06
N VAL A 142 2.94 2.45 9.22
CA VAL A 142 3.52 3.05 10.43
C VAL A 142 4.97 3.44 10.21
N ARG A 143 5.78 2.54 9.63
CA ARG A 143 7.19 2.82 9.28
C ARG A 143 7.30 4.00 8.32
N LEU A 144 6.42 4.10 7.32
CA LEU A 144 6.38 5.24 6.39
C LEU A 144 5.95 6.55 7.08
N ALA A 145 4.98 6.50 8.00
CA ALA A 145 4.55 7.66 8.77
C ALA A 145 5.61 8.16 9.77
N ALA A 146 6.57 7.31 10.14
CA ALA A 146 7.75 7.72 10.91
C ALA A 146 8.80 8.45 10.05
N LEU A 147 8.84 8.17 8.74
CA LEU A 147 9.81 8.76 7.80
C LEU A 147 9.31 10.05 7.12
N ALA A 148 7.99 10.25 7.09
CA ALA A 148 7.35 11.41 6.50
C ALA A 148 6.04 11.75 7.24
N PRO A 149 5.63 13.03 7.26
CA PRO A 149 4.35 13.43 7.83
C PRO A 149 3.21 12.90 6.96
N LEU A 150 2.74 11.69 7.25
CA LEU A 150 1.68 11.00 6.49
C LEU A 150 0.44 10.78 7.36
N ALA A 151 -0.74 10.95 6.77
CA ALA A 151 -2.01 10.55 7.34
C ALA A 151 -2.43 9.21 6.72
N ILE A 152 -2.43 8.15 7.52
CA ILE A 152 -2.80 6.81 7.05
C ILE A 152 -4.32 6.75 6.91
N ARG A 153 -4.81 6.35 5.74
CA ARG A 153 -6.25 6.14 5.47
C ARG A 153 -6.48 4.75 4.89
N HIS A 154 -7.15 3.88 5.64
CA HIS A 154 -7.55 2.57 5.15
C HIS A 154 -8.81 2.70 4.27
N LEU A 155 -8.70 2.31 3.00
CA LEU A 155 -9.81 2.27 2.07
C LEU A 155 -10.54 0.94 2.22
N ASP A 156 -11.85 1.00 2.37
CA ASP A 156 -12.71 -0.17 2.33
C ASP A 156 -13.48 -0.21 1.00
N PRO A 157 -13.06 -1.05 0.03
CA PRO A 157 -13.78 -1.20 -1.24
C PRO A 157 -15.08 -2.02 -1.13
N LEU A 158 -15.36 -2.63 0.03
CA LEU A 158 -16.64 -3.30 0.30
C LEU A 158 -17.66 -2.34 0.93
N ALA A 159 -17.20 -1.27 1.59
CA ALA A 159 -18.09 -0.18 1.97
C ALA A 159 -18.72 0.41 0.71
N GLY A 160 -20.06 0.47 0.68
CA GLY A 160 -20.78 1.18 -0.37
C GLY A 160 -20.35 2.65 -0.43
N PRO A 161 -20.72 3.39 -1.50
CA PRO A 161 -20.30 4.79 -1.73
C PRO A 161 -20.76 5.82 -0.66
N ASP A 162 -21.28 5.39 0.49
CA ASP A 162 -22.05 6.18 1.44
C ASP A 162 -21.47 6.25 2.87
N GLN A 163 -20.16 6.10 3.05
CA GLN A 163 -19.54 6.34 4.37
C GLN A 163 -18.77 7.67 4.38
N ARG A 164 -19.53 8.77 4.22
CA ARG A 164 -19.19 10.06 4.83
C ARG A 164 -20.02 10.16 6.11
N SER A 165 -19.39 10.00 7.27
CA SER A 165 -19.92 10.44 8.56
C SER A 165 -18.78 11.08 9.33
#